data_AF-A0A5A5T7B6-F1
#
_entry.id   AF-A0A5A5T7B6-F1
#
_cell.length_a   1.000
_cell.length_b   1.000
_cell.length_c   1.000
_cell.angle_alpha   90.00
_cell.angle_beta   90.00
_cell.angle_gamma   90.00
#
_symmetry.space_group_name_H-M   'P 1'
#
loop_
_entity.id
_entity.type
_entity.pdbx_description
1 polymer ?
#
loop_
_entity_poly.entity_id
_entity_poly.type
_entity_poly.pdbx_seq_one_letter_code
_entity_poly.pdbx_strand_id
1 'polypeptide(L)' 'MGSADEIEYGKNWGDVHVSLAGPIIHEQAQLEELGWDVKILDGLDHIQAMQATQVVPILHSWLASKLER' A
#
# COMPACT_ATOMS: atom_id res chain seq x y z
N MET A 1 -0.28 -0.84 -1.69
CA MET A 1 -0.55 -0.98 -0.24
C MET A 1 -2.04 -1.23 -0.05
N GLY A 2 -2.44 -2.00 0.96
CA GLY A 2 -3.85 -2.17 1.29
C GLY A 2 -4.42 -0.93 1.99
N SER A 3 -5.69 -0.56 1.77
CA SER A 3 -6.30 0.61 2.42
C SER A 3 -6.62 0.39 3.91
N ALA A 4 -6.60 -0.87 4.36
CA ALA A 4 -6.80 -1.27 5.76
C ALA A 4 -5.50 -1.83 6.37
N ASP A 5 -4.34 -1.33 5.93
CA ASP A 5 -3.04 -1.66 6.52
C ASP A 5 -2.89 -0.95 7.88
N GLU A 6 -3.47 -1.60 8.89
CA GLU A 6 -3.60 -1.14 10.26
C GLU A 6 -2.99 -2.18 11.21
N ILE A 7 -2.26 -1.72 12.23
CA ILE A 7 -1.68 -2.58 13.26
C ILE A 7 -2.16 -2.13 14.64
N GLU A 8 -2.77 -3.07 15.35
CA GLU A 8 -3.14 -2.92 16.76
C GLU A 8 -2.11 -3.60 17.65
N TYR A 9 -1.37 -2.82 18.42
CA TYR A 9 -0.43 -3.33 19.40
C TYR A 9 -1.09 -3.43 20.78
N GLY A 10 -1.18 -4.64 21.35
CA GLY A 10 -1.80 -4.83 22.67
C GLY A 10 -0.98 -4.24 23.82
N LYS A 11 -1.58 -4.21 25.03
CA LYS A 11 -1.07 -3.68 26.32
C LYS A 11 0.44 -3.65 26.56
N ASN A 12 1.16 -4.71 26.19
CA ASN A 12 2.62 -4.77 26.35
C ASN A 12 3.37 -3.68 25.56
N TRP A 13 2.68 -3.04 24.62
CA TRP A 13 3.15 -2.01 23.71
C TRP A 13 2.31 -0.72 23.83
N GLY A 14 1.53 -0.59 24.90
CA GLY A 14 0.78 0.63 25.21
C GLY A 14 -0.57 0.77 24.50
N ASP A 15 -1.17 -0.33 24.03
CA ASP A 15 -2.47 -0.30 23.33
C ASP A 15 -2.46 0.66 22.13
N VAL A 16 -1.34 0.70 21.39
CA VAL A 16 -1.11 1.66 20.30
C VAL A 16 -1.71 1.14 18.99
N HIS A 17 -2.46 2.01 18.33
CA HIS A 17 -2.91 1.84 16.97
C HIS A 17 -1.95 2.53 15.99
N VAL A 18 -1.52 1.84 14.94
CA VAL A 18 -0.67 2.38 13.87
C VAL A 18 -1.32 2.15 12.52
N SER A 19 -1.65 3.26 11.85
CA SER A 19 -2.05 3.24 10.44
C SER A 19 -0.85 3.38 9.54
N LEU A 20 -0.55 2.31 8.80
CA LEU A 20 0.45 2.32 7.73
C LEU A 20 -0.16 2.88 6.44
N ALA A 21 -1.44 2.62 6.20
CA ALA A 21 -2.17 3.11 5.04
C ALA A 21 -2.38 4.63 5.07
N GLY A 22 -2.70 5.20 6.25
CA GLY A 22 -3.11 6.59 6.43
C GLY A 22 -2.16 7.62 5.80
N PRO A 23 -0.85 7.62 6.13
CA PRO A 23 0.10 8.56 5.54
C PRO A 23 0.22 8.42 4.02
N ILE A 24 0.19 7.20 3.48
CA ILE A 24 0.32 6.96 2.04
C ILE A 24 -0.92 7.42 1.28
N ILE A 25 -2.11 7.20 1.85
CA ILE A 25 -3.37 7.69 1.27
C ILE A 25 -3.43 9.21 1.30
N HIS A 26 -3.05 9.83 2.43
CA HIS A 26 -3.13 11.28 2.59
C HIS A 26 -2.14 12.01 1.69
N GLU A 27 -0.91 11.50 1.60
CA GLU A 27 0.19 12.12 0.85
C GLU A 27 0.36 11.53 -0.55
N GLN A 28 -0.65 10.81 -1.08
CA GLN A 28 -0.55 10.13 -2.37
C GLN A 28 -0.06 11.07 -3.49
N ALA A 29 -0.67 12.26 -3.59
CA ALA A 29 -0.32 13.24 -4.62
C ALA A 29 1.14 13.70 -4.49
N GLN A 30 1.63 13.91 -3.26
CA GLN A 30 3.01 14.30 -3.02
C GLN A 30 3.99 13.18 -3.40
N LEU A 31 3.65 11.92 -3.06
CA LEU A 31 4.46 10.77 -3.45
C LEU A 31 4.52 10.62 -4.98
N GLU A 32 3.40 10.84 -5.67
CA GLU A 32 3.34 10.83 -7.14
C GLU A 32 4.16 11.97 -7.76
N GLU A 33 4.14 13.17 -7.18
CA GLU A 33 5.00 14.30 -7.59
C GLU A 33 6.50 13.98 -7.42
N LEU A 34 6.85 13.23 -6.37
CA LEU A 34 8.22 12.73 -6.15
C LEU A 34 8.61 11.59 -7.09
N GLY A 35 7.73 11.17 -8.00
CA GLY A 35 7.99 10.17 -9.03
C GLY A 35 7.64 8.73 -8.62
N TRP A 36 6.92 8.53 -7.53
CA TRP A 36 6.40 7.21 -7.16
C TRP A 36 5.13 6.88 -7.93
N ASP A 37 4.99 5.64 -8.39
CA ASP A 37 3.69 5.13 -8.83
C ASP A 37 2.96 4.53 -7.61
N VAL A 38 1.89 5.18 -7.15
CA VAL A 38 1.15 4.76 -5.95
C VAL A 38 -0.12 4.00 -6.34
N LYS A 39 -0.33 2.83 -5.74
CA LYS A 39 -1.57 2.05 -5.88
C LYS A 39 -2.08 1.61 -4.52
N ILE A 40 -3.28 2.08 -4.19
CA ILE A 40 -4.04 1.65 -3.01
C ILE A 40 -5.00 0.53 -3.42
N LEU A 41 -4.99 -0.57 -2.65
CA LEU A 41 -5.86 -1.74 -2.84
C LEU A 41 -6.94 -1.70 -1.77
N ASP A 42 -8.18 -1.50 -2.21
CA ASP A 42 -9.29 -1.25 -1.30
C ASP A 42 -9.63 -2.47 -0.43
N GLY A 43 -9.86 -2.23 0.85
CA GLY A 43 -10.29 -3.21 1.86
C GLY A 43 -9.23 -4.23 2.30
N LEU A 44 -8.02 -4.20 1.73
CA LEU A 44 -6.98 -5.17 2.06
C LEU A 44 -6.13 -4.70 3.24
N ASP A 45 -5.76 -5.63 4.11
CA ASP A 45 -4.73 -5.45 5.13
C ASP A 45 -3.31 -5.64 4.53
N HIS A 46 -2.27 -5.49 5.37
CA HIS A 46 -0.87 -5.66 4.98
C HIS A 46 -0.61 -6.98 4.24
N ILE A 47 -1.05 -8.10 4.84
CA ILE A 47 -0.71 -9.44 4.37
C ILE A 47 -1.49 -9.74 3.09
N GLN A 48 -2.78 -9.40 3.04
CA GLN A 48 -3.62 -9.60 1.87
C GLN A 48 -3.11 -8.79 0.68
N ALA A 49 -2.73 -7.53 0.88
CA ALA A 49 -2.17 -6.69 -0.17
C ALA A 49 -0.82 -7.20 -0.71
N MET A 50 -0.09 -7.98 0.09
CA MET A 50 1.20 -8.57 -0.28
C MET A 50 1.10 -9.94 -0.97
N GLN A 51 -0.09 -10.54 -1.03
CA GLN A 51 -0.28 -11.84 -1.68
C GLN A 51 0.03 -11.76 -3.19
N ALA A 52 0.64 -12.82 -3.72
CA ALA A 52 1.01 -12.89 -5.13
C ALA A 52 -0.19 -12.68 -6.08
N THR A 53 -1.38 -13.14 -5.69
CA THR A 53 -2.63 -12.95 -6.42
C THR A 53 -2.99 -11.47 -6.61
N GLN A 54 -2.59 -10.60 -5.69
CA GLN A 54 -2.76 -9.15 -5.78
C GLN A 54 -1.57 -8.48 -6.46
N VAL A 55 -0.35 -8.79 -6.02
CA VAL A 55 0.87 -8.06 -6.42
C VAL A 55 1.30 -8.36 -7.86
N VAL A 56 1.26 -9.63 -8.28
CA VAL A 56 1.82 -10.03 -9.58
C VAL A 56 1.12 -9.35 -10.76
N PRO A 57 -0.23 -9.31 -10.85
CA PRO A 57 -0.90 -8.60 -11.94
C PRO A 57 -0.54 -7.11 -11.99
N ILE A 58 -0.43 -6.45 -10.82
CA ILE A 58 -0.09 -5.02 -10.73
C ILE A 58 1.30 -4.77 -11.29
N LEU A 59 2.30 -5.53 -10.84
CA LEU A 59 3.69 -5.36 -11.29
C LEU A 59 3.85 -5.67 -12.78
N HIS A 60 3.15 -6.70 -13.29
CA HIS A 60 3.18 -7.04 -14.70
C HIS A 60 2.62 -5.90 -15.57
N SER A 61 1.43 -5.38 -15.23
CA SER A 61 0.83 -4.23 -15.93
C SER A 61 1.68 -2.97 -15.82
N TRP A 62 2.24 -2.69 -14.64
CA TRP A 62 3.13 -1.56 -14.42
C TRP A 62 4.38 -1.67 -15.30
N LEU A 63 5.07 -2.82 -15.28
CA LEU A 63 6.29 -3.02 -16.06
C LEU A 63 6.03 -2.89 -17.57
N ALA A 64 4.95 -3.50 -18.08
CA ALA A 64 4.56 -3.36 -19.49
C ALA A 64 4.41 -1.88 -19.88
N SER A 65 3.70 -1.09 -19.06
CA SER A 65 3.51 0.34 -19.30
C SER A 65 4.81 1.17 -19.32
N LYS A 66 5.87 0.73 -18.62
CA LYS A 66 7.16 1.41 -18.60
C LYS A 66 8.07 1.03 -19.77
N LEU A 67 7.84 -0.15 -20.37
CA LEU A 67 8.63 -0.72 -21.48
C LEU A 67 8.08 -0.37 -22.86
N GLU A 68 6.78 -0.04 -22.98
CA GLU A 68 6.15 0.41 -24.24
C GLU A 68 6.46 1.89 -24.59
N ARG A 69 7.54 2.45 -24.05
CA ARG A 69 8.04 3.80 -24.38
C ARG A 69 9.18 3.76 -25.36
#